data_AF-A0A934AAL2-F1
#
_entry.id   AF-A0A934AAL2-F1
#
_cell.length_a   1.000
_cell.length_b   1.000
_cell.length_c   1.000
_cell.angle_alpha   90.00
_cell.angle_beta   90.00
_cell.angle_gamma   90.00
#
_symmetry.space_group_name_H-M   'P 1'
#
loop_
_entity.id
_entity.type
_entity.pdbx_description
1 polymer ?
#
loop_
_entity_poly.entity_id
_entity_poly.type
_entity_poly.pdbx_seq_one_letter_code
_entity_poly.pdbx_strand_id
1 'polypeptide(L)'
;MKQNEKNREMVSTVYGNAIASTSTECSCTVQKRNCSIADLAGYETDEIHGSKEIINGIPAQGRKDLIDQMTIDTVGNVWSAEFYTKKPAKKTKRSSDEIMNRMIKLAESKYNCSQIMMILALEQADCENPGLVRAMSGLGVGCGFFNETCGVMTSAASVLAWYGGKGADNEAESDKFLSMLQDLGAWFRQKTESKFKGTRCKDIAGDLVGTLSGMQICGELIFDTYNQVNNILTSYGVDI
;
A
#
# COMPACT_ATOMS: atom_id res chain seq x y z
N MET A 1 -12.57 22.25 14.70
CA MET A 1 -13.40 21.30 15.47
C MET A 1 -14.58 20.76 14.66
N LYS A 2 -15.46 21.61 14.11
CA LYS A 2 -16.70 21.17 13.40
C LYS A 2 -16.51 20.25 12.18
N GLN A 3 -15.43 20.39 11.40
CA GLN A 3 -15.19 19.54 10.22
C GLN A 3 -14.71 18.12 10.59
N ASN A 4 -13.90 18.02 11.66
CA ASN A 4 -13.40 16.72 12.13
C ASN A 4 -14.51 15.88 12.77
N GLU A 5 -15.51 16.53 13.39
CA GLU A 5 -16.72 15.85 13.90
C GLU A 5 -17.60 15.30 12.77
N LYS A 6 -17.84 16.09 11.72
CA LYS A 6 -18.56 15.61 10.52
C LYS A 6 -17.85 14.46 9.82
N ASN A 7 -16.52 14.51 9.70
CA ASN A 7 -15.73 13.42 9.11
C ASN A 7 -15.82 12.14 9.98
N ARG A 8 -15.88 12.27 11.31
CA ARG A 8 -16.03 11.13 12.23
C ARG A 8 -17.40 10.44 12.12
N GLU A 9 -18.49 11.20 12.02
CA GLU A 9 -19.85 10.64 11.81
C GLU A 9 -19.96 9.91 10.47
N MET A 10 -19.35 10.43 9.41
CA MET A 10 -19.32 9.78 8.10
C MET A 10 -18.54 8.45 8.11
N VAL A 11 -17.36 8.42 8.72
CA VAL A 11 -16.56 7.18 8.88
C VAL A 11 -17.34 6.11 9.64
N SER A 12 -18.00 6.49 10.74
CA SER A 12 -18.80 5.56 11.55
C SER A 12 -20.00 5.00 10.80
N THR A 13 -20.56 5.75 9.85
CA THR A 13 -21.71 5.31 9.04
C THR A 13 -21.29 4.37 7.90
N VAL A 14 -20.07 4.54 7.35
CA VAL A 14 -19.57 3.76 6.21
C VAL A 14 -18.82 2.50 6.63
N TYR A 15 -18.09 2.54 7.76
CA TYR A 15 -17.17 1.49 8.21
C TYR A 15 -17.53 0.89 9.59
N GLY A 16 -18.73 1.18 10.10
CA GLY A 16 -19.11 1.00 11.51
C GLY A 16 -19.14 -0.41 12.09
N ASN A 17 -18.82 -1.48 11.36
CA ASN A 17 -18.76 -2.84 11.93
C ASN A 17 -17.77 -3.72 11.17
N ALA A 18 -16.51 -3.75 11.61
CA ALA A 18 -15.55 -4.77 11.20
C ALA A 18 -14.53 -5.03 12.32
N ILE A 19 -15.01 -5.58 13.44
CA ILE A 19 -14.14 -6.23 14.43
C ILE A 19 -14.79 -7.56 14.79
N ALA A 20 -14.58 -8.56 13.94
CA ALA A 20 -14.84 -9.95 14.27
C ALA A 20 -13.73 -10.80 13.68
N SER A 21 -13.07 -11.53 14.56
CA SER A 21 -11.96 -12.46 14.34
C SER A 21 -12.28 -13.52 13.29
N THR A 22 -11.34 -13.79 12.38
CA THR A 22 -11.05 -15.16 11.93
C THR A 22 -9.57 -15.28 11.54
N SER A 23 -8.94 -16.26 12.16
CA SER A 23 -7.59 -16.76 11.91
C SER A 23 -7.60 -17.70 10.71
N THR A 24 -6.78 -17.44 9.71
CA THR A 24 -6.34 -18.43 8.73
C THR A 24 -4.82 -18.37 8.62
N GLU A 25 -4.20 -19.54 8.73
CA GLU A 25 -2.76 -19.72 8.79
C GLU A 25 -2.15 -19.48 7.40
N CYS A 26 -1.28 -18.48 7.30
CA CYS A 26 -0.49 -18.20 6.10
C CYS A 26 0.74 -19.12 6.06
N SER A 27 1.03 -19.75 4.91
CA SER A 27 2.19 -20.63 4.73
C SER A 27 3.48 -19.88 4.37
N CYS A 28 3.49 -18.54 4.43
CA CYS A 28 4.76 -17.81 4.53
C CYS A 28 5.33 -18.05 5.92
N THR A 29 6.57 -18.52 6.00
CA THR A 29 7.25 -18.91 7.25
C THR A 29 7.57 -17.69 8.12
N VAL A 30 6.54 -17.01 8.62
CA VAL A 30 6.65 -16.03 9.69
C VAL A 30 6.37 -16.81 10.98
N GLN A 31 7.40 -16.94 11.80
CA GLN A 31 7.33 -17.56 13.12
C GLN A 31 6.12 -16.99 13.89
N LYS A 32 5.08 -17.81 14.06
CA LYS A 32 3.84 -17.43 14.75
C LYS A 32 4.18 -16.97 16.17
N ARG A 33 4.11 -15.67 16.43
CA ARG A 33 3.84 -15.15 17.77
C ARG A 33 2.40 -14.64 17.76
N ASN A 34 1.53 -15.36 18.47
CA ASN A 34 0.16 -14.93 18.75
C ASN A 34 0.24 -13.63 19.54
N CYS A 35 -0.17 -12.52 18.94
CA CYS A 35 -0.29 -11.24 19.63
C CYS A 35 -1.78 -10.95 19.77
N SER A 36 -2.32 -11.17 20.97
CA SER A 36 -3.68 -10.76 21.28
C SER A 36 -3.69 -9.25 21.55
N ILE A 37 -4.82 -8.58 21.30
CA ILE A 37 -4.99 -7.14 21.59
C ILE A 37 -4.77 -6.82 23.09
N ALA A 38 -4.87 -7.83 23.97
CA ALA A 38 -4.57 -7.69 25.39
C ALA A 38 -3.06 -7.64 25.71
N ASP A 39 -2.18 -8.05 24.79
CA ASP A 39 -0.72 -8.04 24.97
C ASP A 39 -0.09 -6.65 24.68
N LEU A 40 -0.89 -5.68 24.22
CA LEU A 40 -0.45 -4.29 23.95
C LEU A 40 -0.48 -3.39 25.20
N ALA A 41 -0.93 -3.90 26.34
CA ALA A 41 -1.02 -3.17 27.60
C ALA A 41 -0.16 -3.84 28.68
N GLY A 42 1.15 -3.86 28.48
CA GLY A 42 2.06 -4.46 29.46
C GLY A 42 3.49 -4.62 28.97
N TYR A 43 4.08 -3.57 28.40
CA TYR A 43 5.55 -3.50 28.43
C TYR A 43 5.94 -2.97 29.80
N GLU A 44 6.05 -3.87 30.79
CA GLU A 44 7.01 -3.63 31.87
C GLU A 44 8.37 -3.49 31.19
N THR A 45 8.97 -2.32 31.36
CA THR A 45 10.30 -2.03 30.87
C THR A 45 11.28 -2.84 31.70
N ASP A 46 11.49 -4.10 31.34
CA ASP A 46 12.73 -4.77 31.71
C ASP A 46 13.84 -3.95 31.06
N GLU A 47 14.58 -3.24 31.91
CA GLU A 47 15.67 -2.38 31.53
C GLU A 47 16.60 -3.16 30.58
N ILE A 48 16.66 -2.72 29.33
CA ILE A 48 17.67 -3.21 28.38
C ILE A 48 19.02 -2.82 29.00
N HIS A 49 19.71 -3.80 29.58
CA HIS A 49 21.03 -3.60 30.18
C HIS A 49 21.97 -3.09 29.08
N GLY A 50 22.38 -1.82 29.21
CA GLY A 50 23.20 -1.08 28.23
C GLY A 50 22.53 0.15 27.59
N SER A 51 21.21 0.35 27.72
CA SER A 51 20.52 1.48 27.05
C SER A 51 20.66 2.83 27.77
N LYS A 52 20.89 2.85 29.09
CA LYS A 52 21.18 4.10 29.85
C LYS A 52 22.58 4.66 29.62
N GLU A 53 23.53 3.83 29.16
CA GLU A 53 24.93 4.27 28.96
C GLU A 53 25.14 4.92 27.58
N ILE A 54 24.35 4.55 26.57
CA ILE A 54 24.45 5.12 25.22
C ILE A 54 23.83 6.53 25.14
N ILE A 55 22.81 6.82 25.96
CA ILE A 55 22.05 8.08 25.85
C ILE A 55 22.70 9.24 26.63
N ASN A 56 23.45 8.95 27.70
CA ASN A 56 24.03 9.98 28.56
C ASN A 56 25.42 10.50 28.11
N GLY A 57 25.99 9.94 27.02
CA GLY A 57 27.35 10.28 26.57
C GLY A 57 27.47 10.93 25.19
N ILE A 58 26.38 11.04 24.40
CA ILE A 58 26.46 11.55 23.03
C ILE A 58 26.08 13.04 22.99
N PRO A 59 27.03 13.97 22.75
CA PRO A 59 26.72 15.39 22.62
C PRO A 59 25.72 15.60 21.45
N ALA A 60 24.86 16.61 21.54
CA ALA A 60 23.80 16.88 20.55
C ALA A 60 24.30 16.96 19.08
N GLN A 61 25.58 17.27 18.87
CA GLN A 61 26.27 17.19 17.58
C GLN A 61 26.28 15.76 17.01
N GLY A 62 26.60 14.75 17.84
CA GLY A 62 26.66 13.35 17.41
C GLY A 62 25.31 12.74 17.03
N ARG A 63 24.19 13.21 17.60
CA ARG A 63 22.85 12.74 17.18
C ARG A 63 22.48 13.26 15.80
N LYS A 64 22.86 14.50 15.48
CA LYS A 64 22.64 15.08 14.15
C LYS A 64 23.51 14.38 13.11
N ASP A 65 24.77 14.14 13.43
CA ASP A 65 25.70 13.42 12.55
C ASP A 65 25.21 11.98 12.28
N LEU A 66 24.61 11.30 13.28
CA LEU A 66 23.96 9.99 13.10
C LEU A 66 22.70 10.06 12.22
N ILE A 67 21.90 11.12 12.34
CA ILE A 67 20.73 11.34 11.46
C ILE A 67 21.18 11.65 10.04
N ASP A 68 22.22 12.45 9.87
CA ASP A 68 22.77 12.82 8.57
C ASP A 68 23.36 11.58 7.87
N GLN A 69 24.10 10.73 8.61
CA GLN A 69 24.58 9.44 8.11
C GLN A 69 23.44 8.50 7.74
N MET A 70 22.43 8.33 8.61
CA MET A 70 21.22 7.56 8.29
C MET A 70 20.50 8.09 7.06
N THR A 71 20.47 9.40 6.85
CA THR A 71 19.84 10.04 5.68
C THR A 71 20.61 9.70 4.41
N ILE A 72 21.93 9.74 4.44
CA ILE A 72 22.78 9.32 3.32
C ILE A 72 22.53 7.84 3.00
N ASP A 73 22.46 6.98 4.01
CA ASP A 73 22.30 5.53 3.84
C ASP A 73 20.87 5.12 3.46
N THR A 74 19.85 5.87 3.86
CA THR A 74 18.43 5.55 3.60
C THR A 74 17.88 6.23 2.36
N VAL A 75 18.31 7.46 2.05
CA VAL A 75 17.83 8.23 0.89
C VAL A 75 18.77 8.05 -0.31
N GLY A 76 20.08 7.85 -0.06
CA GLY A 76 21.09 7.66 -1.12
C GLY A 76 21.09 6.25 -1.72
N ASN A 77 20.84 5.20 -0.92
CA ASN A 77 20.92 3.80 -1.38
C ASN A 77 19.64 3.28 -2.07
N VAL A 78 18.61 4.12 -2.25
CA VAL A 78 17.39 3.80 -3.02
C VAL A 78 17.69 3.72 -4.54
N TRP A 79 18.94 3.91 -4.97
CA TRP A 79 19.27 4.15 -6.39
C TRP A 79 20.53 3.45 -6.92
N SER A 80 21.01 2.36 -6.32
CA SER A 80 22.17 1.61 -6.87
C SER A 80 21.77 0.21 -7.34
N ALA A 81 21.64 0.07 -8.65
CA ALA A 81 21.26 -1.15 -9.34
C ALA A 81 22.47 -2.06 -9.54
N GLU A 82 22.47 -3.27 -8.98
CA GLU A 82 23.20 -4.41 -9.56
C GLU A 82 22.74 -5.78 -9.00
N PHE A 83 22.45 -6.69 -9.95
CA PHE A 83 22.29 -8.15 -9.86
C PHE A 83 21.04 -8.76 -9.17
N TYR A 84 20.16 -9.40 -9.97
CA TYR A 84 19.91 -10.86 -10.04
C TYR A 84 18.57 -11.22 -10.71
N THR A 85 18.45 -12.50 -11.12
CA THR A 85 17.30 -13.12 -11.81
C THR A 85 16.85 -14.40 -11.09
N LYS A 86 15.54 -14.70 -11.08
CA LYS A 86 14.91 -16.00 -11.46
C LYS A 86 13.37 -16.02 -11.28
N LYS A 87 12.69 -16.71 -12.23
CA LYS A 87 11.25 -17.09 -12.35
C LYS A 87 10.98 -18.47 -11.68
N PRO A 88 9.74 -18.87 -11.26
CA PRO A 88 8.54 -19.12 -12.11
C PRO A 88 7.20 -18.65 -11.44
N ALA A 89 5.96 -18.79 -11.94
CA ALA A 89 5.32 -19.71 -12.89
C ALA A 89 4.17 -19.04 -13.68
N LYS A 90 3.77 -19.68 -14.78
CA LYS A 90 2.76 -19.22 -15.74
C LYS A 90 1.36 -19.19 -15.10
N LYS A 91 0.78 -18.00 -14.95
CA LYS A 91 -0.65 -17.84 -14.64
C LYS A 91 -1.41 -17.27 -15.83
N THR A 92 -2.64 -17.73 -15.98
CA THR A 92 -3.55 -17.27 -17.02
C THR A 92 -4.08 -15.91 -16.58
N LYS A 93 -3.84 -14.88 -17.41
CA LYS A 93 -4.38 -13.53 -17.23
C LYS A 93 -5.89 -13.61 -17.01
N ARG A 94 -6.38 -13.14 -15.86
CA ARG A 94 -7.82 -13.02 -15.58
C ARG A 94 -8.48 -12.20 -16.69
N SER A 95 -9.64 -12.64 -17.15
CA SER A 95 -10.46 -11.86 -18.07
C SER A 95 -10.96 -10.58 -17.39
N SER A 96 -11.32 -9.57 -18.19
CA SER A 96 -11.90 -8.32 -17.67
C SER A 96 -13.12 -8.57 -16.80
N ASP A 97 -13.99 -9.51 -17.18
CA ASP A 97 -15.20 -9.85 -16.44
C ASP A 97 -14.90 -10.50 -15.09
N GLU A 98 -13.89 -11.36 -15.02
CA GLU A 98 -13.45 -11.96 -13.75
C GLU A 98 -12.88 -10.89 -12.80
N ILE A 99 -12.10 -9.94 -13.32
CA ILE A 99 -11.57 -8.82 -12.53
C ILE A 99 -12.72 -7.96 -11.99
N MET A 100 -13.67 -7.56 -12.85
CA MET A 100 -14.82 -6.75 -12.45
C MET A 100 -15.68 -7.46 -11.41
N ASN A 101 -16.02 -8.73 -11.63
CA ASN A 101 -16.79 -9.52 -10.67
C ASN A 101 -16.06 -9.66 -9.33
N ARG A 102 -14.73 -9.79 -9.35
CA ARG A 102 -13.95 -9.84 -8.11
C ARG A 102 -13.97 -8.50 -7.37
N MET A 103 -13.79 -7.39 -8.08
CA MET A 103 -13.86 -6.04 -7.52
C MET A 103 -15.22 -5.78 -6.86
N ILE A 104 -16.33 -6.19 -7.49
CA ILE A 104 -17.68 -6.06 -6.93
C ILE A 104 -17.76 -6.79 -5.58
N LYS A 105 -17.36 -8.06 -5.52
CA LYS A 105 -17.38 -8.84 -4.28
C LYS A 105 -16.53 -8.22 -3.16
N LEU A 106 -15.37 -7.65 -3.51
CA LEU A 106 -14.50 -6.98 -2.55
C LEU A 106 -15.12 -5.67 -2.03
N ALA A 107 -15.76 -4.89 -2.91
CA ALA A 107 -16.48 -3.68 -2.51
C ALA A 107 -17.70 -3.98 -1.63
N GLU A 108 -18.46 -5.04 -1.92
CA GLU A 108 -19.54 -5.55 -1.06
C GLU A 108 -19.03 -5.93 0.34
N SER A 109 -17.81 -6.47 0.39
CA SER A 109 -17.08 -6.80 1.62
C SER A 109 -16.43 -5.57 2.29
N LYS A 110 -16.74 -4.35 1.84
CA LYS A 110 -16.29 -3.07 2.41
C LYS A 110 -14.80 -2.80 2.34
N TYR A 111 -14.07 -3.47 1.46
CA TYR A 111 -12.70 -3.09 1.14
C TYR A 111 -12.67 -1.77 0.39
N ASN A 112 -11.76 -0.87 0.78
CA ASN A 112 -11.59 0.41 0.10
C ASN A 112 -10.70 0.27 -1.16
N CYS A 113 -10.55 1.36 -1.91
CA CYS A 113 -9.88 1.35 -3.21
C CYS A 113 -8.45 0.81 -3.17
N SER A 114 -7.65 1.15 -2.17
CA SER A 114 -6.27 0.69 -2.02
C SER A 114 -6.19 -0.77 -1.58
N GLN A 115 -7.12 -1.23 -0.76
CA GLN A 115 -7.21 -2.64 -0.38
C GLN A 115 -7.59 -3.52 -1.57
N ILE A 116 -8.56 -3.10 -2.39
CA ILE A 116 -8.98 -3.84 -3.59
C ILE A 116 -7.78 -4.04 -4.53
N MET A 117 -7.01 -2.99 -4.82
CA MET A 117 -5.82 -3.07 -5.67
C MET A 117 -4.82 -4.12 -5.17
N MET A 118 -4.51 -4.11 -3.87
CA MET A 118 -3.54 -5.03 -3.29
C MET A 118 -4.08 -6.47 -3.21
N ILE A 119 -5.35 -6.67 -2.88
CA ILE A 119 -5.95 -8.01 -2.87
C ILE A 119 -5.89 -8.65 -4.25
N LEU A 120 -6.24 -7.89 -5.30
CA LEU A 120 -6.15 -8.39 -6.67
C LEU A 120 -4.71 -8.81 -7.01
N ALA A 121 -3.71 -8.00 -6.67
CA ALA A 121 -2.30 -8.33 -6.91
C ALA A 121 -1.84 -9.57 -6.13
N LEU A 122 -2.22 -9.70 -4.85
CA LEU A 122 -1.90 -10.85 -4.01
C LEU A 122 -2.51 -12.14 -4.57
N GLU A 123 -3.78 -12.11 -4.97
CA GLU A 123 -4.44 -13.25 -5.63
C GLU A 123 -3.75 -13.64 -6.94
N GLN A 124 -3.29 -12.65 -7.72
CA GLN A 124 -2.52 -12.89 -8.93
C GLN A 124 -1.20 -13.59 -8.60
N ALA A 125 -0.52 -13.16 -7.54
CA ALA A 125 0.70 -13.78 -7.04
C ALA A 125 0.49 -15.12 -6.28
N ASP A 126 -0.73 -15.64 -6.18
CA ASP A 126 -1.05 -16.82 -5.34
C ASP A 126 -0.72 -16.65 -3.85
N CYS A 127 -0.74 -15.41 -3.38
CA CYS A 127 -0.35 -15.06 -2.03
C CYS A 127 -1.56 -14.54 -1.26
N GLU A 128 -1.56 -14.79 0.05
CA GLU A 128 -2.47 -14.14 0.99
C GLU A 128 -1.65 -13.43 2.06
N ASN A 129 -1.88 -12.12 2.22
CA ASN A 129 -1.25 -11.33 3.26
C ASN A 129 -2.25 -10.36 3.92
N PRO A 130 -3.03 -10.82 4.91
CA PRO A 130 -4.00 -9.98 5.61
C PRO A 130 -3.37 -8.77 6.31
N GLY A 131 -2.11 -8.87 6.75
CA GLY A 131 -1.38 -7.77 7.37
C GLY A 131 -1.14 -6.62 6.38
N LEU A 132 -0.66 -6.94 5.18
CA LEU A 132 -0.46 -5.98 4.10
C LEU A 132 -1.79 -5.38 3.64
N VAL A 133 -2.83 -6.20 3.45
CA VAL A 133 -4.17 -5.71 3.09
C VAL A 133 -4.72 -4.76 4.15
N ARG A 134 -4.48 -5.04 5.44
CA ARG A 134 -4.87 -4.13 6.53
C ARG A 134 -4.09 -2.83 6.47
N ALA A 135 -2.78 -2.87 6.24
CA ALA A 135 -1.95 -1.66 6.09
C ALA A 135 -2.43 -0.78 4.93
N MET A 136 -2.82 -1.38 3.80
CA MET A 136 -3.34 -0.65 2.64
C MET A 136 -4.66 0.10 2.93
N SER A 137 -5.40 -0.26 3.98
CA SER A 137 -6.62 0.47 4.37
C SER A 137 -6.34 1.94 4.69
N GLY A 138 -5.14 2.27 5.19
CA GLY A 138 -4.74 3.62 5.57
C GLY A 138 -4.63 4.60 4.39
N LEU A 139 -4.58 4.11 3.15
CA LEU A 139 -4.52 4.94 1.94
C LEU A 139 -5.92 5.32 1.41
N GLY A 140 -6.97 4.75 1.99
CA GLY A 140 -8.35 5.03 1.60
C GLY A 140 -8.75 6.47 1.83
N VAL A 141 -9.63 7.00 0.98
CA VAL A 141 -10.15 8.37 1.09
C VAL A 141 -9.03 9.44 1.14
N GLY A 142 -7.96 9.20 0.38
CA GLY A 142 -6.77 10.06 0.38
C GLY A 142 -6.12 10.18 1.75
N CYS A 143 -6.09 9.06 2.47
CA CYS A 143 -5.65 8.85 3.85
C CYS A 143 -6.58 9.39 4.94
N GLY A 144 -7.89 9.24 4.79
CA GLY A 144 -8.85 9.51 5.86
C GLY A 144 -9.45 10.92 5.85
N PHE A 145 -9.91 11.37 4.68
CA PHE A 145 -10.52 12.69 4.43
C PHE A 145 -9.56 13.87 4.47
N PHE A 146 -8.24 13.62 4.48
CA PHE A 146 -7.27 14.67 4.22
C PHE A 146 -7.28 15.13 2.76
N ASN A 147 -7.94 14.38 1.87
CA ASN A 147 -8.17 14.82 0.49
C ASN A 147 -6.85 14.97 -0.31
N GLU A 148 -5.81 14.25 0.11
CA GLU A 148 -4.48 14.28 -0.49
C GLU A 148 -4.31 13.14 -1.50
N THR A 149 -3.25 12.34 -1.42
CA THR A 149 -2.85 11.41 -2.48
C THR A 149 -3.93 10.37 -2.78
N CYS A 150 -4.22 10.10 -4.05
CA CYS A 150 -5.23 9.11 -4.44
C CYS A 150 -4.81 7.69 -4.01
N GLY A 151 -5.67 7.01 -3.23
CA GLY A 151 -5.42 5.65 -2.74
C GLY A 151 -5.22 4.63 -3.86
N VAL A 152 -5.86 4.80 -5.02
CA VAL A 152 -5.64 3.95 -6.21
C VAL A 152 -4.22 4.11 -6.73
N MET A 153 -3.74 5.35 -6.92
CA MET A 153 -2.38 5.61 -7.42
C MET A 153 -1.31 5.09 -6.46
N THR A 154 -1.45 5.36 -5.15
CA THR A 154 -0.46 4.94 -4.16
C THR A 154 -0.44 3.42 -3.99
N SER A 155 -1.60 2.77 -3.99
CA SER A 155 -1.65 1.31 -3.92
C SER A 155 -1.15 0.65 -5.20
N ALA A 156 -1.36 1.25 -6.38
CA ALA A 156 -0.76 0.79 -7.63
C ALA A 156 0.78 0.84 -7.58
N ALA A 157 1.34 1.92 -7.04
CA ALA A 157 2.78 2.01 -6.77
C ALA A 157 3.24 0.92 -5.78
N SER A 158 2.46 0.67 -4.72
CA SER A 158 2.73 -0.44 -3.77
C SER A 158 2.64 -1.82 -4.43
N VAL A 159 1.76 -2.02 -5.41
CA VAL A 159 1.69 -3.27 -6.18
C VAL A 159 2.93 -3.42 -7.06
N LEU A 160 3.40 -2.37 -7.72
CA LEU A 160 4.69 -2.45 -8.43
C LEU A 160 5.85 -2.76 -7.47
N ALA A 161 5.82 -2.19 -6.26
CA ALA A 161 6.81 -2.47 -5.21
C ALA A 161 6.74 -3.90 -4.70
N TRP A 162 5.55 -4.52 -4.68
CA TRP A 162 5.39 -5.94 -4.36
C TRP A 162 6.19 -6.85 -5.31
N TYR A 163 6.35 -6.44 -6.57
CA TYR A 163 7.11 -7.21 -7.58
C TYR A 163 8.55 -6.75 -7.77
N GLY A 164 8.84 -5.47 -7.50
CA GLY A 164 10.13 -4.86 -7.85
C GLY A 164 10.89 -4.23 -6.69
N GLY A 165 10.28 -4.07 -5.51
CA GLY A 165 10.88 -3.44 -4.33
C GLY A 165 11.68 -4.40 -3.46
N LYS A 166 12.56 -3.87 -2.61
CA LYS A 166 13.29 -4.64 -1.59
C LYS A 166 12.43 -4.80 -0.32
N GLY A 167 12.16 -6.05 0.08
CA GLY A 167 11.37 -6.39 1.27
C GLY A 167 12.18 -6.93 2.47
N ALA A 168 13.38 -7.44 2.24
CA ALA A 168 14.25 -8.02 3.29
C ALA A 168 15.75 -7.67 3.12
N ASP A 169 16.58 -7.96 4.12
CA ASP A 169 18.01 -7.64 4.11
C ASP A 169 18.79 -8.38 3.02
N ASN A 170 18.35 -9.59 2.69
CA ASN A 170 18.93 -10.44 1.65
C ASN A 170 18.28 -10.27 0.27
N GLU A 171 17.36 -9.31 0.12
CA GLU A 171 16.74 -8.96 -1.15
C GLU A 171 17.40 -7.73 -1.76
N ALA A 172 17.36 -7.63 -3.08
CA ALA A 172 17.77 -6.43 -3.80
C ALA A 172 16.55 -5.86 -4.54
N GLU A 173 16.48 -4.54 -4.62
CA GLU A 173 15.48 -3.87 -5.44
C GLU A 173 15.75 -4.10 -6.93
N SER A 174 14.70 -4.23 -7.73
CA SER A 174 14.83 -4.33 -9.18
C SER A 174 15.30 -3.00 -9.77
N ASP A 175 16.31 -3.07 -10.65
CA ASP A 175 16.79 -1.97 -11.48
C ASP A 175 15.70 -1.29 -12.34
N LYS A 176 14.62 -2.02 -12.63
CA LYS A 176 13.46 -1.55 -13.40
C LYS A 176 12.38 -0.90 -12.53
N PHE A 177 12.44 -1.03 -11.22
CA PHE A 177 11.35 -0.63 -10.33
C PHE A 177 11.00 0.85 -10.48
N LEU A 178 12.00 1.72 -10.51
CA LEU A 178 11.76 3.15 -10.73
C LEU A 178 11.06 3.41 -12.06
N SER A 179 11.54 2.81 -13.14
CA SER A 179 10.99 3.03 -14.47
C SER A 179 9.52 2.60 -14.53
N MET A 180 9.17 1.49 -13.86
CA MET A 180 7.77 1.09 -13.68
C MET A 180 6.94 2.14 -12.94
N LEU A 181 7.47 2.75 -11.87
CA LEU A 181 6.79 3.81 -11.14
C LEU A 181 6.62 5.09 -11.98
N GLN A 182 7.63 5.44 -12.78
CA GLN A 182 7.60 6.59 -13.69
C GLN A 182 6.52 6.41 -14.76
N ASP A 183 6.46 5.24 -15.38
CA ASP A 183 5.45 4.90 -16.38
C ASP A 183 4.03 4.89 -15.79
N LEU A 184 3.87 4.35 -14.58
CA LEU A 184 2.61 4.41 -13.85
C LEU A 184 2.20 5.86 -13.59
N GLY A 185 3.12 6.69 -13.10
CA GLY A 185 2.85 8.10 -12.79
C GLY A 185 2.48 8.92 -14.02
N ALA A 186 3.20 8.72 -15.13
CA ALA A 186 2.91 9.37 -16.41
C ALA A 186 1.53 8.96 -16.94
N TRP A 187 1.25 7.65 -16.98
CA TRP A 187 -0.04 7.14 -17.42
C TRP A 187 -1.18 7.63 -16.53
N PHE A 188 -1.04 7.58 -15.20
CA PHE A 188 -2.12 7.97 -14.28
C PHE A 188 -2.44 9.46 -14.40
N ARG A 189 -1.42 10.30 -14.62
CA ARG A 189 -1.61 11.73 -14.92
C ARG A 189 -2.42 11.92 -16.20
N GLN A 190 -2.03 11.23 -17.29
CA GLN A 190 -2.77 11.28 -18.55
C GLN A 190 -4.21 10.77 -18.42
N LYS A 191 -4.41 9.68 -17.68
CA LYS A 191 -5.74 9.11 -17.43
C LYS A 191 -6.64 10.11 -16.72
N THR A 192 -6.09 10.86 -15.76
CA THR A 192 -6.87 11.77 -14.91
C THR A 192 -7.03 13.16 -15.51
N GLU A 193 -6.05 13.71 -16.23
CA GLU A 193 -6.12 15.07 -16.81
C GLU A 193 -7.27 15.24 -17.82
N SER A 194 -7.68 14.15 -18.47
CA SER A 194 -8.79 14.18 -19.44
C SER A 194 -10.18 14.36 -18.81
N LYS A 195 -10.34 14.01 -17.53
CA LYS A 195 -11.66 13.97 -16.84
C LYS A 195 -11.69 14.75 -15.53
N PHE A 196 -10.54 15.00 -14.91
CA PHE A 196 -10.42 15.49 -13.53
C PHE A 196 -9.40 16.62 -13.43
N LYS A 197 -9.37 17.30 -12.27
CA LYS A 197 -8.55 18.50 -12.05
C LYS A 197 -7.10 18.20 -11.67
N GLY A 198 -6.74 16.93 -11.52
CA GLY A 198 -5.45 16.48 -11.02
C GLY A 198 -5.47 15.03 -10.57
N THR A 199 -4.41 14.62 -9.87
CA THR A 199 -4.17 13.22 -9.47
C THR A 199 -4.49 12.95 -7.99
N ARG A 200 -4.78 14.00 -7.20
CA ARG A 200 -5.15 13.83 -5.78
C ARG A 200 -6.59 13.35 -5.66
N CYS A 201 -6.89 12.69 -4.54
CA CYS A 201 -8.22 12.21 -4.23
C CYS A 201 -9.27 13.34 -4.32
N LYS A 202 -8.93 14.55 -3.83
CA LYS A 202 -9.82 15.72 -3.93
C LYS A 202 -10.05 16.23 -5.34
N ASP A 203 -9.07 16.07 -6.23
CA ASP A 203 -9.14 16.56 -7.60
C ASP A 203 -9.93 15.59 -8.51
N ILE A 204 -10.03 14.32 -8.09
CA ILE A 204 -10.71 13.23 -8.79
C ILE A 204 -12.14 13.03 -8.27
N ALA A 205 -12.28 12.73 -6.97
CA ALA A 205 -13.57 12.41 -6.35
C ALA A 205 -14.08 13.56 -5.47
N GLY A 206 -13.20 14.29 -4.77
CA GLY A 206 -13.59 15.47 -3.99
C GLY A 206 -14.76 15.20 -3.04
N ASP A 207 -15.77 16.07 -3.11
CA ASP A 207 -16.99 15.97 -2.29
C ASP A 207 -17.90 14.79 -2.67
N LEU A 208 -17.62 14.09 -3.78
CA LEU A 208 -18.37 12.90 -4.19
C LEU A 208 -17.93 11.64 -3.45
N VAL A 209 -16.84 11.68 -2.67
CA VAL A 209 -16.41 10.54 -1.85
C VAL A 209 -17.56 10.05 -0.98
N GLY A 210 -17.81 8.73 -0.99
CA GLY A 210 -18.90 8.10 -0.23
C GLY A 210 -20.27 8.17 -0.89
N THR A 211 -20.41 8.88 -2.02
CA THR A 211 -21.64 8.87 -2.85
C THR A 211 -21.58 7.80 -3.93
N LEU A 212 -22.73 7.44 -4.53
CA LEU A 212 -22.78 6.50 -5.65
C LEU A 212 -21.91 6.95 -6.84
N SER A 213 -21.94 8.23 -7.19
CA SER A 213 -21.13 8.78 -8.28
C SER A 213 -19.63 8.71 -7.98
N GLY A 214 -19.22 9.00 -6.73
CA GLY A 214 -17.82 8.83 -6.32
C GLY A 214 -17.38 7.36 -6.32
N MET A 215 -18.26 6.44 -5.91
CA MET A 215 -17.98 5.00 -5.99
C MET A 215 -17.79 4.53 -7.43
N GLN A 216 -18.58 5.04 -8.39
CA GLN A 216 -18.41 4.75 -9.81
C GLN A 216 -17.09 5.28 -10.36
N ILE A 217 -16.73 6.53 -10.04
CA ILE A 217 -15.44 7.13 -10.42
C ILE A 217 -14.27 6.30 -9.91
N CYS A 218 -14.27 5.98 -8.61
CA CYS A 218 -13.22 5.16 -8.00
C CYS A 218 -13.20 3.74 -8.57
N GLY A 219 -14.35 3.14 -8.85
CA GLY A 219 -14.48 1.81 -9.44
C GLY A 219 -13.84 1.71 -10.83
N GLU A 220 -14.17 2.64 -11.73
CA GLU A 220 -13.53 2.73 -13.07
C GLU A 220 -12.01 2.88 -12.92
N LEU A 221 -11.58 3.77 -12.02
CA LEU A 221 -10.17 4.05 -11.84
C LEU A 221 -9.38 2.87 -11.27
N ILE A 222 -9.96 2.08 -10.35
CA ILE A 222 -9.34 0.84 -9.84
C ILE A 222 -9.14 -0.14 -11.00
N PHE A 223 -10.19 -0.37 -11.81
CA PHE A 223 -10.13 -1.34 -12.91
C PHE A 223 -9.05 -0.96 -13.94
N ASP A 224 -9.07 0.30 -14.39
CA ASP A 224 -8.12 0.77 -15.39
C ASP A 224 -6.70 0.78 -14.85
N THR A 225 -6.50 1.20 -13.60
CA THR A 225 -5.15 1.25 -13.00
C THR A 225 -4.61 -0.15 -12.76
N TYR A 226 -5.44 -1.10 -12.31
CA TYR A 226 -5.03 -2.50 -12.16
C TYR A 226 -4.57 -3.11 -13.49
N ASN A 227 -5.33 -2.88 -14.56
CA ASN A 227 -4.95 -3.33 -15.90
C ASN A 227 -3.65 -2.67 -16.38
N GLN A 228 -3.47 -1.37 -16.10
CA GLN A 228 -2.23 -0.69 -16.46
C GLN A 228 -1.02 -1.21 -15.67
N VAL A 229 -1.18 -1.47 -14.37
CA VAL A 229 -0.13 -2.10 -13.56
C VAL A 229 0.28 -3.43 -14.18
N ASN A 230 -0.67 -4.27 -14.58
CA ASN A 230 -0.37 -5.53 -15.27
C ASN A 230 0.34 -5.32 -16.62
N ASN A 231 -0.04 -4.30 -17.39
CA ASN A 231 0.63 -3.95 -18.64
C ASN A 231 2.08 -3.53 -18.40
N ILE A 232 2.33 -2.71 -17.37
CA ILE A 232 3.68 -2.27 -16.97
C ILE A 232 4.51 -3.48 -16.51
N LEU A 233 4.00 -4.29 -15.59
CA LEU A 233 4.69 -5.50 -15.13
C LEU A 233 5.07 -6.41 -16.31
N THR A 234 4.14 -6.61 -17.24
CA THR A 234 4.37 -7.40 -18.46
C THR A 234 5.42 -6.75 -19.38
N SER A 235 5.37 -5.43 -19.60
CA SER A 235 6.31 -4.74 -20.51
C SER A 235 7.74 -4.75 -19.98
N TYR A 236 7.92 -4.80 -18.66
CA TYR A 236 9.22 -4.94 -18.01
C TYR A 236 9.67 -6.39 -17.81
N GLY A 237 8.85 -7.36 -18.25
CA GLY A 237 9.16 -8.79 -18.24
C GLY A 237 8.92 -9.49 -16.89
N VAL A 238 8.15 -8.89 -15.99
CA VAL A 238 7.71 -9.51 -14.74
C VAL A 238 6.68 -10.60 -15.05
N ASP A 239 6.83 -11.76 -14.43
CA ASP A 239 5.85 -12.86 -14.52
C ASP A 239 4.68 -12.59 -13.59
N ILE A 240 3.46 -12.58 -14.12
CA ILE A 240 2.21 -12.37 -13.38
C ILE A 240 1.11 -13.32 -13.82
#